data_AF-A0AB39QEE0-F1
#
_entry.id   AF-A0AB39QEE0-F1
#
_cell.length_a   1.000
_cell.length_b   1.000
_cell.length_c   1.000
_cell.angle_alpha   90.00
_cell.angle_beta   90.00
_cell.angle_gamma   90.00
#
_symmetry.space_group_name_H-M   'P 1'
#
loop_
_entity.id
_entity.type
_entity.pdbx_description
1 polymer ?
#
loop_
_entity_poly.entity_id
_entity_poly.type
_entity_poly.pdbx_seq_one_letter_code
_entity_poly.pdbx_strand_id
1 'polypeptide(L)'
;MERITDDQVTQLVRFVSARIPDAAPLQGEARRTAIVLRLAADKQIAAVRFHRAVAPEQSAGTELHASASWNLLVAFAGIWHDHPEFPADAAIETFEFDCDSPL
;
A
#
# COMPACT_ATOMS: atom_id res chain seq x y z
N MET A 1 13.42 -3.22 -11.18
CA MET A 1 12.06 -3.44 -10.67
C MET A 1 11.19 -3.88 -11.83
N GLU A 2 10.63 -5.09 -11.75
CA GLU A 2 9.54 -5.46 -12.66
C GLU A 2 8.39 -4.48 -12.40
N ARG A 3 7.83 -3.88 -13.46
CA ARG A 3 6.92 -2.73 -13.31
C ARG A 3 5.61 -3.22 -12.68
N ILE A 4 5.38 -2.89 -11.40
CA ILE A 4 4.12 -3.15 -10.67
C ILE A 4 2.95 -2.86 -11.61
N THR A 5 2.14 -3.86 -11.93
CA THR A 5 1.09 -3.76 -12.94
C THR A 5 -0.15 -3.02 -12.40
N ASP A 6 -1.01 -2.54 -13.30
CA ASP A 6 -2.25 -1.89 -12.88
C ASP A 6 -3.18 -2.85 -12.12
N ASP A 7 -3.17 -4.11 -12.54
CA ASP A 7 -3.95 -5.18 -11.95
C ASP A 7 -3.48 -5.48 -10.53
N GLN A 8 -2.15 -5.56 -10.31
CA GLN A 8 -1.56 -5.72 -8.99
C GLN A 8 -1.95 -4.55 -8.06
N VAL A 9 -1.87 -3.32 -8.55
CA VAL A 9 -2.31 -2.13 -7.78
C VAL A 9 -3.80 -2.22 -7.45
N THR A 10 -4.64 -2.55 -8.42
CA THR A 10 -6.08 -2.63 -8.25
C THR A 10 -6.48 -3.71 -7.24
N GLN A 11 -5.86 -4.88 -7.31
CA GLN A 11 -6.12 -6.00 -6.41
C GLN A 11 -5.72 -5.66 -4.97
N LEU A 12 -4.50 -5.13 -4.76
CA LEU A 12 -4.02 -4.73 -3.43
C LEU A 12 -4.88 -3.60 -2.83
N VAL A 13 -5.20 -2.57 -3.63
CA VAL A 13 -6.07 -1.46 -3.20
C VAL A 13 -7.44 -1.97 -2.77
N ARG A 14 -8.05 -2.86 -3.56
CA ARG A 14 -9.35 -3.44 -3.26
C ARG A 14 -9.31 -4.25 -1.97
N PHE A 15 -8.27 -5.07 -1.80
CA PHE A 15 -8.07 -5.87 -0.60
C PHE A 15 -7.95 -4.98 0.65
N VAL A 16 -6.99 -4.06 0.68
CA VAL A 16 -6.77 -3.14 1.82
C VAL A 16 -8.03 -2.32 2.11
N SER A 17 -8.65 -1.76 1.08
CA SER A 17 -9.82 -0.90 1.25
C SER A 17 -11.02 -1.61 1.86
N ALA A 18 -11.20 -2.90 1.55
CA ALA A 18 -12.27 -3.73 2.07
C ALA A 18 -12.08 -4.13 3.53
N ARG A 19 -10.87 -3.97 4.10
CA ARG A 19 -10.57 -4.36 5.48
C ARG A 19 -10.46 -3.18 6.43
N ILE A 20 -10.26 -1.97 5.92
CA ILE A 20 -10.38 -0.75 6.72
C ILE A 20 -11.88 -0.48 6.96
N PRO A 21 -12.35 -0.49 8.21
CA PRO A 21 -13.77 -0.28 8.51
C PRO A 21 -14.27 1.07 8.00
N ASP A 22 -15.56 1.15 7.66
CA ASP A 22 -16.20 2.46 7.47
C ASP A 22 -16.22 3.21 8.81
N ALA A 23 -15.79 4.47 8.78
CA ALA A 23 -15.75 5.33 9.95
C ALA A 23 -17.13 5.89 10.32
N ALA A 24 -18.07 5.95 9.37
CA ALA A 24 -19.41 6.52 9.59
C ALA A 24 -20.20 5.85 10.75
N PRO A 25 -20.24 4.50 10.87
CA PRO A 25 -20.94 3.83 11.97
C PRO A 25 -20.15 3.80 13.30
N LEU A 26 -18.87 4.15 13.31
CA LEU A 26 -18.01 4.02 14.49
C LEU A 26 -18.07 5.26 15.39
N GLN A 27 -17.69 5.09 16.66
CA GLN A 27 -17.61 6.18 17.64
C GLN A 27 -16.27 6.17 18.38
N GLY A 28 -15.92 7.31 18.98
CA GLY A 28 -14.73 7.45 19.82
C GLY A 28 -13.43 7.03 19.13
N GLU A 29 -12.64 6.19 19.81
CA GLU A 29 -11.32 5.77 19.34
C GLU A 29 -11.36 4.89 18.09
N ALA A 30 -12.38 4.02 17.97
CA ALA A 30 -12.55 3.17 16.80
C ALA A 30 -12.75 4.02 15.53
N ARG A 31 -13.54 5.10 15.62
CA ARG A 31 -13.73 6.03 14.51
C ARG A 31 -12.43 6.75 14.12
N ARG A 32 -11.69 7.26 15.11
CA ARG A 32 -10.39 7.93 14.86
C ARG A 32 -9.41 6.98 14.20
N THR A 33 -9.32 5.75 14.69
CA THR A 33 -8.43 4.71 14.14
C THR A 33 -8.79 4.39 12.69
N ALA A 34 -10.08 4.17 12.39
CA ALA A 34 -10.52 3.90 11.02
C ALA A 34 -10.20 5.05 10.05
N ILE A 35 -10.39 6.31 10.48
CA ILE A 35 -10.04 7.50 9.69
C ILE A 35 -8.53 7.56 9.42
N VAL A 36 -7.70 7.34 10.44
CA VAL A 36 -6.24 7.39 10.31
C VAL A 36 -5.74 6.27 9.39
N LEU A 37 -6.24 5.05 9.54
CA LEU A 37 -5.90 3.93 8.66
C LEU A 37 -6.30 4.20 7.22
N ARG A 38 -7.51 4.74 7.00
CA ARG A 38 -7.98 5.13 5.67
C ARG A 38 -7.06 6.18 5.05
N LEU A 39 -6.76 7.25 5.78
CA LEU A 39 -5.88 8.32 5.32
C LEU A 39 -4.47 7.80 5.00
N ALA A 40 -3.93 6.91 5.84
CA ALA A 40 -2.62 6.31 5.62
C ALA A 40 -2.60 5.48 4.34
N ALA A 41 -3.61 4.62 4.13
CA ALA A 41 -3.75 3.83 2.91
C ALA A 41 -3.91 4.72 1.67
N ASP A 42 -4.82 5.70 1.71
CA ASP A 42 -5.10 6.58 0.57
C ASP A 42 -3.85 7.35 0.10
N LYS A 43 -3.00 7.80 1.02
CA LYS A 43 -1.72 8.45 0.68
C LYS A 43 -0.77 7.51 -0.06
N GLN A 44 -0.63 6.27 0.40
CA GLN A 44 0.24 5.31 -0.26
C GLN A 44 -0.31 4.92 -1.65
N ILE A 45 -1.63 4.74 -1.75
CA ILE A 45 -2.30 4.44 -3.02
C ILE A 45 -2.09 5.58 -4.01
N ALA A 46 -2.21 6.82 -3.56
CA ALA A 46 -1.98 8.00 -4.38
C ALA A 46 -0.53 8.06 -4.91
N ALA A 47 0.46 7.78 -4.06
CA ALA A 47 1.88 7.77 -4.47
C ALA A 47 2.17 6.73 -5.56
N VAL A 48 1.66 5.50 -5.40
CA VAL A 48 1.81 4.43 -6.40
C VAL A 48 1.14 4.80 -7.71
N ARG A 49 -0.10 5.32 -7.66
CA ARG A 49 -0.83 5.75 -8.85
C ARG A 49 -0.17 6.94 -9.54
N PHE A 50 0.37 7.87 -8.78
CA PHE A 50 1.07 9.04 -9.31
C PHE A 50 2.30 8.61 -10.10
N HIS A 51 3.18 7.78 -9.52
CA HIS A 51 4.37 7.29 -10.23
C HIS A 51 4.01 6.56 -11.54
N ARG A 52 2.91 5.79 -11.56
CA ARG A 52 2.43 5.13 -12.78
C ARG A 52 1.94 6.10 -13.85
N ALA A 53 1.35 7.23 -13.46
CA ALA A 53 0.82 8.24 -14.37
C ALA A 53 1.90 9.23 -14.87
N VAL A 54 3.04 9.30 -14.19
CA VAL A 54 4.15 10.19 -14.53
C VAL A 54 4.88 9.67 -15.77
N ALA A 55 5.35 10.61 -16.61
CA ALA A 55 6.09 10.29 -17.82
C ALA A 55 7.40 9.54 -17.50
N PRO A 56 7.88 8.61 -18.35
CA PRO A 56 9.08 7.82 -18.07
C PRO A 56 10.31 8.66 -17.70
N GLU A 57 10.46 9.84 -18.30
CA GLU A 57 11.57 10.78 -18.07
C GLU A 57 11.55 11.39 -16.66
N GLN A 58 10.39 11.37 -15.99
CA GLN A 58 10.17 11.91 -14.64
C GLN A 58 10.01 10.78 -13.60
N SER A 59 10.00 9.52 -14.05
CA SER A 59 9.75 8.35 -13.19
C SER A 59 10.81 8.16 -12.10
N ALA A 60 12.09 8.43 -12.41
CA ALA A 60 13.20 8.30 -11.46
C ALA A 60 13.01 9.17 -10.20
N GLY A 61 12.39 10.35 -10.32
CA GLY A 61 12.12 11.24 -9.18
C GLY A 61 11.00 10.75 -8.25
N THR A 62 10.22 9.76 -8.67
CA THR A 62 9.04 9.26 -7.95
C THR A 62 9.16 7.78 -7.57
N GLU A 63 10.13 7.07 -8.15
CA GLU A 63 10.33 5.63 -8.00
C GLU A 63 10.54 5.20 -6.54
N LEU A 64 11.43 5.90 -5.80
CA LEU A 64 11.70 5.57 -4.40
C LEU A 64 10.45 5.73 -3.53
N HIS A 65 9.71 6.83 -3.72
CA HIS A 65 8.50 7.08 -2.95
C HIS A 65 7.40 6.07 -3.26
N ALA A 66 7.19 5.77 -4.55
CA ALA A 66 6.20 4.78 -4.98
C ALA A 66 6.53 3.37 -4.48
N SER A 67 7.81 2.97 -4.51
CA SER A 67 8.27 1.68 -3.99
C SER A 67 8.05 1.58 -2.48
N ALA A 68 8.41 2.62 -1.72
CA ALA A 68 8.16 2.67 -0.28
C ALA A 68 6.65 2.61 0.04
N SER A 69 5.83 3.36 -0.70
CA SER A 69 4.37 3.35 -0.55
C SER A 69 3.75 1.99 -0.89
N TRP A 70 4.25 1.33 -1.93
CA TRP A 70 3.85 -0.04 -2.28
C TRP A 70 4.12 -1.00 -1.13
N ASN A 71 5.34 -0.99 -0.58
CA ASN A 71 5.71 -1.86 0.53
C ASN A 71 4.87 -1.61 1.78
N LEU A 72 4.53 -0.35 2.06
CA LEU A 72 3.64 -0.01 3.18
C LEU A 72 2.23 -0.56 2.98
N LEU A 73 1.71 -0.57 1.74
CA LEU A 73 0.42 -1.19 1.44
C LEU A 73 0.46 -2.71 1.57
N VAL A 74 1.55 -3.35 1.14
CA VAL A 74 1.78 -4.78 1.33
C VAL A 74 1.86 -5.12 2.83
N ALA A 75 2.57 -4.30 3.62
CA ALA A 75 2.65 -4.47 5.07
C ALA A 75 1.29 -4.31 5.76
N PHE A 76 0.47 -3.34 5.34
CA PHE A 76 -0.93 -3.24 5.78
C PHE A 76 -1.74 -4.48 5.41
N ALA A 77 -1.62 -4.97 4.18
CA ALA A 77 -2.30 -6.19 3.76
C ALA A 77 -1.86 -7.41 4.59
N GLY A 78 -0.59 -7.45 5.03
CA GLY A 78 -0.01 -8.51 5.84
C GLY A 78 -0.71 -8.76 7.19
N ILE A 79 -1.43 -7.77 7.72
CA ILE A 79 -2.31 -7.96 8.91
C ILE A 79 -3.38 -9.04 8.64
N TRP A 80 -3.77 -9.21 7.38
CA TRP A 80 -4.76 -10.17 6.91
C TRP A 80 -4.13 -11.23 6.00
N HIS A 81 -2.87 -11.61 6.25
CA HIS A 81 -2.14 -12.60 5.44
C HIS A 81 -2.90 -13.92 5.29
N ASP A 82 -3.54 -14.39 6.36
CA ASP A 82 -4.30 -15.64 6.37
C ASP A 82 -5.66 -15.55 5.63
N HIS A 83 -6.03 -14.38 5.09
CA HIS A 83 -7.28 -14.20 4.38
C HIS A 83 -7.23 -14.87 3.00
N PRO A 84 -8.26 -15.65 2.57
CA PRO A 84 -8.23 -16.38 1.30
C PRO A 84 -8.10 -15.50 0.04
N GLU A 85 -8.54 -14.24 0.14
CA GLU A 85 -8.39 -13.22 -0.92
C GLU A 85 -7.07 -12.43 -0.86
N PHE A 86 -6.09 -12.84 -0.04
CA PHE A 86 -4.81 -12.13 0.07
C PHE A 86 -4.07 -12.10 -1.28
N PRO A 87 -3.61 -10.92 -1.74
CA PRO A 87 -2.90 -10.79 -3.01
C PRO A 87 -1.44 -11.26 -2.89
N ALA A 88 -1.20 -12.57 -2.99
CA ALA A 88 0.14 -13.16 -2.89
C ALA A 88 1.13 -12.62 -3.93
N ASP A 89 0.64 -12.22 -5.10
CA ASP A 89 1.39 -11.62 -6.19
C ASP A 89 1.77 -10.16 -5.94
N ALA A 90 1.18 -9.50 -4.94
CA ALA A 90 1.57 -8.16 -4.52
C ALA A 90 2.77 -8.15 -3.55
N ALA A 91 3.10 -9.30 -2.95
CA ALA A 91 4.16 -9.44 -1.95
C ALA A 91 5.56 -9.73 -2.53
N ILE A 92 5.70 -9.72 -3.87
CA ILE A 92 6.87 -10.29 -4.56
C ILE A 92 8.18 -9.50 -4.35
N GLU A 93 8.12 -8.22 -3.95
CA GLU A 93 9.32 -7.46 -3.58
C GLU A 93 9.02 -6.59 -2.34
N THR A 94 8.76 -7.22 -1.19
CA THR A 94 9.01 -6.49 0.07
C THR A 94 10.49 -6.15 0.06
N PHE A 95 10.85 -4.85 0.11
CA PHE A 95 12.19 -4.47 0.50
C PHE A 95 12.46 -5.16 1.84
N GLU A 96 13.29 -6.19 1.84
CA GLU A 96 13.91 -6.68 3.05
C GLU A 96 14.79 -5.51 3.50
N PHE A 97 14.31 -4.77 4.50
CA PHE A 97 15.20 -3.93 5.27
C PHE A 97 16.12 -4.93 5.98
N ASP A 98 17.31 -5.14 5.44
CA ASP A 98 18.39 -5.80 6.17
C ASP A 98 18.60 -4.99 7.45
N CYS A 99 18.03 -5.46 8.55
CA CYS A 99 18.16 -4.86 9.88
C CYS A 99 19.63 -4.80 10.36
N ASP A 100 20.56 -5.42 9.63
CA ASP A 100 21.99 -5.48 9.94
C ASP A 100 22.76 -4.22 9.53
N SER A 101 22.13 -3.25 8.87
CA SER A 101 22.75 -1.96 8.59
C SER A 101 21.91 -0.81 9.16
N PRO A 102 22.04 -0.48 10.46
CA PRO A 102 21.48 0.75 10.98
C PRO A 102 22.23 1.91 10.33
N LEU A 103 21.48 2.89 9.81
CA LEU A 103 22.02 4.18 9.39
C LEU A 103 22.81 4.85 10.52
#